data_AF-A0A8J6NVY6-F1
#
_entry.id   AF-A0A8J6NVY6-F1
#
_cell.length_a   1.000
_cell.length_b   1.000
_cell.length_c   1.000
_cell.angle_alpha   90.00
_cell.angle_beta   90.00
_cell.angle_gamma   90.00
#
_symmetry.space_group_name_H-M   'P 1'
#
loop_
_entity.id
_entity.type
_entity.pdbx_description
1 polymer ?
#
loop_
_entity_poly.entity_id
_entity_poly.type
_entity_poly.pdbx_seq_one_letter_code
_entity_poly.pdbx_strand_id
1 'polypeptide(L)'
;ALFDRYAEMIDRNKTDDLSGSQPTKGNIAGGLTTIEEKAFGNLQKIGKKCKYVGALDKAVAPTGPGLWYMDSSSAAAEAVTLWAAAGFVAHLFPTGQGNIIGNPIEPVIKLTANPRTAGDMSEHIDYDCSAILRGEMTLDESGDNLLKMLVRTCEGRLTAQEVLGHEEFVLTKLYESA
;
A
#
# COMPACT_ATOMS: atom_id res chain seq x y z
N ALA A 1 -10.69 7.78 -19.56
CA ALA A 1 -11.22 6.40 -19.68
C ALA A 1 -11.21 5.67 -18.34
N LEU A 2 -10.04 5.32 -17.78
CA LEU A 2 -9.94 4.59 -16.50
C LEU A 2 -10.52 5.39 -15.32
N PHE A 3 -10.06 6.64 -15.14
CA PHE A 3 -10.61 7.54 -14.12
C PHE A 3 -12.11 7.78 -14.30
N ASP A 4 -12.55 8.08 -15.53
CA ASP A 4 -13.97 8.36 -15.79
C ASP A 4 -14.85 7.14 -15.45
N ARG A 5 -14.40 5.92 -15.78
CA ARG A 5 -15.08 4.66 -15.43
C ARG A 5 -15.18 4.47 -13.92
N TYR A 6 -14.11 4.76 -13.18
CA TYR A 6 -14.12 4.71 -11.72
C TYR A 6 -15.06 5.79 -11.13
N ALA A 7 -14.97 7.03 -11.62
CA ALA A 7 -15.82 8.13 -11.17
C ALA A 7 -17.30 7.84 -11.42
N GLU A 8 -17.66 7.30 -12.59
CA GLU A 8 -19.02 6.86 -12.90
C GLU A 8 -19.51 5.75 -11.97
N MET A 9 -18.64 4.80 -11.62
CA MET A 9 -18.95 3.74 -10.66
C MET A 9 -19.21 4.31 -9.26
N ILE A 10 -18.37 5.24 -8.79
CA ILE A 10 -18.58 5.94 -7.52
C ILE A 10 -19.87 6.76 -7.56
N ASP A 11 -20.08 7.57 -8.59
CA ASP A 11 -21.27 8.43 -8.70
C ASP A 11 -22.58 7.64 -8.74
N ARG A 12 -22.57 6.43 -9.29
CA ARG A 12 -23.74 5.55 -9.31
C ARG A 12 -24.06 4.93 -7.96
N ASN A 13 -23.04 4.67 -7.14
CA ASN A 13 -23.19 3.92 -5.88
C ASN A 13 -23.01 4.80 -4.62
N LYS A 14 -22.56 6.04 -4.76
CA LYS A 14 -22.33 6.93 -3.62
C LYS A 14 -23.64 7.23 -2.91
N THR A 15 -23.63 7.07 -1.60
CA THR A 15 -24.74 7.51 -0.73
C THR A 15 -24.54 8.94 -0.24
N ASP A 16 -23.30 9.43 -0.23
CA ASP A 16 -22.90 10.77 0.19
C ASP A 16 -21.59 11.16 -0.53
N ASP A 17 -21.12 12.39 -0.34
CA ASP A 17 -19.82 12.83 -0.87
C ASP A 17 -18.66 12.05 -0.20
N LEU A 18 -17.65 11.70 -1.00
CA LEU A 18 -16.41 11.08 -0.53
C LEU A 18 -15.72 11.95 0.52
N SER A 19 -15.80 13.28 0.38
CA SER A 19 -15.26 14.23 1.36
C SER A 19 -15.94 14.15 2.74
N GLY A 20 -17.20 13.66 2.79
CA GLY A 20 -17.94 13.47 4.04
C GLY A 20 -17.65 12.13 4.73
N SER A 21 -17.23 11.13 3.97
CA SER A 21 -16.93 9.78 4.49
C SER A 21 -15.45 9.52 4.74
N GLN A 22 -14.57 10.31 4.12
CA GLN A 22 -13.13 10.23 4.24
C GLN A 22 -12.52 11.60 4.58
N PRO A 23 -11.53 11.68 5.50
CA PRO A 23 -10.85 10.56 6.13
C PRO A 23 -11.68 9.85 7.21
N THR A 24 -11.56 8.52 7.32
CA THR A 24 -12.19 7.76 8.40
C THR A 24 -11.84 8.31 9.79
N LYS A 25 -12.68 8.06 10.82
CA LYS A 25 -12.42 8.49 12.21
C LYS A 25 -11.02 8.11 12.72
N GLY A 26 -10.53 6.93 12.35
CA GLY A 26 -9.18 6.47 12.70
C GLY A 26 -8.09 7.33 12.08
N ASN A 27 -8.27 7.76 10.82
CA ASN A 27 -7.34 8.65 10.12
C ASN A 27 -7.36 10.07 10.69
N ILE A 28 -8.54 10.59 11.06
CA ILE A 28 -8.68 11.90 11.71
C ILE A 28 -7.97 11.89 13.07
N ALA A 29 -8.21 10.85 13.89
CA ALA A 29 -7.48 10.67 15.15
C ALA A 29 -5.97 10.48 14.95
N GLY A 30 -5.56 9.98 13.78
CA GLY A 30 -4.16 9.87 13.35
C GLY A 30 -3.55 11.17 12.80
N GLY A 31 -4.31 12.27 12.74
CA GLY A 31 -3.81 13.60 12.36
C GLY A 31 -4.09 14.03 10.92
N LEU A 32 -4.87 13.26 10.14
CA LEU A 32 -5.28 13.68 8.79
C LEU A 32 -6.53 14.56 8.87
N THR A 33 -6.47 15.77 8.31
CA THR A 33 -7.59 16.73 8.36
C THR A 33 -8.47 16.67 7.13
N THR A 34 -7.93 16.33 5.96
CA THR A 34 -8.70 16.21 4.72
C THR A 34 -8.33 14.99 3.87
N ILE A 35 -9.20 14.66 2.91
CA ILE A 35 -8.95 13.59 1.95
C ILE A 35 -7.81 13.94 0.98
N GLU A 36 -7.64 15.22 0.65
CA GLU A 36 -6.56 15.73 -0.19
C GLU A 36 -5.20 15.54 0.48
N GLU A 37 -5.09 15.81 1.79
CA GLU A 37 -3.85 15.55 2.54
C GLU A 37 -3.45 14.08 2.47
N LYS A 38 -4.42 13.17 2.63
CA LYS A 38 -4.21 11.73 2.48
C LYS A 38 -3.77 11.37 1.07
N ALA A 39 -4.39 11.96 0.04
CA ALA A 39 -4.04 11.74 -1.35
C ALA A 39 -2.61 12.23 -1.66
N PHE A 40 -2.21 13.40 -1.15
CA PHE A 40 -0.84 13.91 -1.30
C PHE A 40 0.19 13.00 -0.66
N GLY A 41 -0.11 12.41 0.51
CA GLY A 41 0.73 11.39 1.13
C GLY A 41 0.91 10.16 0.23
N ASN A 42 -0.17 9.68 -0.39
CA ASN A 42 -0.10 8.57 -1.34
C ASN A 42 0.77 8.88 -2.57
N LEU A 43 0.70 10.11 -3.08
CA LEU A 43 1.54 10.54 -4.21
C LEU A 43 3.04 10.53 -3.89
N GLN A 44 3.44 10.72 -2.63
CA GLN A 44 4.87 10.68 -2.27
C GLN A 44 5.50 9.30 -2.53
N LYS A 45 4.71 8.22 -2.52
CA LYS A 45 5.20 6.83 -2.78
C LYS A 45 5.74 6.64 -4.20
N ILE A 46 5.33 7.51 -5.12
CA ILE A 46 5.77 7.51 -6.53
C ILE A 46 7.23 7.99 -6.66
N GLY A 47 7.71 8.76 -5.68
CA GLY A 47 8.97 9.47 -5.76
C GLY A 47 8.90 10.69 -6.68
N LYS A 48 10.05 11.39 -6.81
CA LYS A 48 10.13 12.67 -7.54
C LYS A 48 10.80 12.59 -8.91
N LYS A 49 11.50 11.49 -9.19
CA LYS A 49 12.33 11.32 -10.40
C LYS A 49 11.69 10.38 -11.44
N CYS A 50 10.82 9.48 -11.01
CA CYS A 50 10.17 8.50 -11.88
C CYS A 50 9.00 9.12 -12.65
N LYS A 51 8.74 8.61 -13.86
CA LYS A 51 7.55 8.94 -14.66
C LYS A 51 6.73 7.69 -14.88
N TYR A 52 5.41 7.84 -14.89
CA TYR A 52 4.51 6.76 -15.27
C TYR A 52 4.76 6.32 -16.71
N VAL A 53 4.86 5.01 -16.91
CA VAL A 53 4.94 4.37 -18.23
C VAL A 53 3.54 4.15 -18.79
N GLY A 54 2.58 3.82 -17.92
CA GLY A 54 1.19 3.62 -18.31
C GLY A 54 0.30 3.26 -17.14
N ALA A 55 -0.97 3.01 -17.45
CA ALA A 55 -1.95 2.48 -16.52
C ALA A 55 -2.39 1.08 -16.96
N LEU A 56 -2.64 0.22 -15.99
CA LEU A 56 -3.04 -1.18 -16.14
C LEU A 56 -4.48 -1.34 -15.65
N ASP A 57 -5.26 -2.15 -16.35
CA ASP A 57 -6.53 -2.62 -15.80
C ASP A 57 -6.27 -3.68 -14.71
N LYS A 58 -7.32 -4.05 -13.98
CA LYS A 58 -7.24 -5.03 -12.88
C LYS A 58 -6.56 -6.33 -13.32
N ALA A 59 -5.57 -6.77 -12.55
CA ALA A 59 -4.81 -8.00 -12.79
C ALA A 59 -4.10 -8.10 -14.16
N VAL A 60 -3.91 -6.99 -14.88
CA VAL A 60 -3.17 -6.98 -16.15
C VAL A 60 -1.68 -6.81 -15.87
N ALA A 61 -0.87 -7.72 -16.41
CA ALA A 61 0.58 -7.66 -16.29
C ALA A 61 1.19 -6.49 -17.09
N PRO A 62 2.23 -5.81 -16.58
CA PRO A 62 2.95 -4.78 -17.33
C PRO A 62 3.66 -5.37 -18.55
N THR A 63 3.70 -4.62 -19.66
CA THR A 63 4.35 -5.06 -20.91
C THR A 63 5.84 -4.74 -20.98
N GLY A 64 6.40 -4.11 -19.95
CA GLY A 64 7.80 -3.69 -19.92
C GLY A 64 8.20 -3.02 -18.60
N PRO A 65 9.49 -2.67 -18.44
CA PRO A 65 10.01 -2.08 -17.21
C PRO A 65 9.50 -0.65 -17.00
N GLY A 66 9.50 -0.22 -15.74
CA GLY A 66 9.19 1.14 -15.31
C GLY A 66 8.05 1.21 -14.31
N LEU A 67 7.54 2.42 -14.08
CA LEU A 67 6.48 2.68 -13.11
C LEU A 67 5.10 2.58 -13.77
N TRP A 68 4.29 1.63 -13.32
CA TRP A 68 2.93 1.42 -13.79
C TRP A 68 1.92 1.74 -12.68
N TYR A 69 0.78 2.32 -13.07
CA TYR A 69 -0.38 2.51 -12.18
C TYR A 69 -1.41 1.42 -12.46
N MET A 70 -1.94 0.74 -11.46
CA MET A 70 -3.04 -0.22 -11.65
C MET A 70 -4.35 0.35 -11.10
N ASP A 71 -5.43 0.22 -11.88
CA ASP A 71 -6.81 0.48 -11.45
C ASP A 71 -7.27 -0.56 -10.41
N SER A 72 -6.81 -0.45 -9.16
CA SER A 72 -7.10 -1.41 -8.09
C SER A 72 -8.13 -0.88 -7.08
N SER A 73 -8.65 -1.78 -6.24
CA SER A 73 -9.41 -1.41 -5.04
C SER A 73 -8.53 -0.71 -3.99
N SER A 74 -9.16 0.07 -3.09
CA SER A 74 -8.54 0.63 -1.89
C SER A 74 -8.47 -0.35 -0.71
N ALA A 75 -9.23 -1.45 -0.76
CA ALA A 75 -9.23 -2.51 0.25
C ALA A 75 -7.96 -3.35 0.13
N ALA A 76 -7.19 -3.44 1.22
CA ALA A 76 -5.85 -4.04 1.22
C ALA A 76 -5.80 -5.47 0.65
N ALA A 77 -6.70 -6.35 1.10
CA ALA A 77 -6.71 -7.75 0.66
C ALA A 77 -7.02 -7.88 -0.85
N GLU A 78 -7.92 -7.06 -1.37
CA GLU A 78 -8.27 -7.06 -2.80
C GLU A 78 -7.12 -6.47 -3.63
N ALA A 79 -6.56 -5.33 -3.21
CA ALA A 79 -5.49 -4.67 -3.93
C ALA A 79 -4.24 -5.56 -4.05
N VAL A 80 -3.78 -6.17 -2.95
CA VAL A 80 -2.63 -7.08 -2.95
C VAL A 80 -2.91 -8.33 -3.78
N THR A 81 -4.15 -8.86 -3.76
CA THR A 81 -4.52 -9.98 -4.64
C THR A 81 -4.43 -9.60 -6.13
N LEU A 82 -4.89 -8.41 -6.52
CA LEU A 82 -4.82 -7.93 -7.90
C LEU A 82 -3.38 -7.70 -8.38
N TRP A 83 -2.52 -7.14 -7.52
CA TRP A 83 -1.10 -6.96 -7.84
C TRP A 83 -0.37 -8.29 -7.97
N ALA A 84 -0.59 -9.23 -7.05
CA ALA A 84 -0.07 -10.59 -7.18
C ALA A 84 -0.53 -11.26 -8.48
N ALA A 85 -1.81 -11.13 -8.84
CA ALA A 85 -2.36 -11.68 -10.08
C ALA A 85 -1.77 -11.04 -11.36
N ALA A 86 -1.32 -9.79 -11.29
CA ALA A 86 -0.63 -9.11 -12.37
C ALA A 86 0.86 -9.46 -12.48
N GLY A 87 1.38 -10.31 -11.59
CA GLY A 87 2.77 -10.78 -11.61
C GLY A 87 3.73 -9.96 -10.75
N PHE A 88 3.23 -9.24 -9.74
CA PHE A 88 4.11 -8.68 -8.70
C PHE A 88 4.74 -9.82 -7.89
N VAL A 89 5.96 -9.59 -7.41
CA VAL A 89 6.79 -10.61 -6.73
C VAL A 89 7.11 -10.24 -5.28
N ALA A 90 6.75 -9.02 -4.87
CA ALA A 90 6.95 -8.49 -3.54
C ALA A 90 6.13 -7.21 -3.38
N HIS A 91 5.56 -7.04 -2.19
CA HIS A 91 4.73 -5.88 -1.86
C HIS A 91 5.32 -5.08 -0.70
N LEU A 92 5.45 -3.76 -0.85
CA LEU A 92 5.80 -2.85 0.24
C LEU A 92 4.53 -2.23 0.81
N PHE A 93 4.16 -2.61 2.04
CA PHE A 93 2.91 -2.18 2.66
C PHE A 93 3.16 -1.18 3.81
N PRO A 94 3.12 0.14 3.57
CA PRO A 94 3.25 1.12 4.65
C PRO A 94 2.00 1.16 5.51
N THR A 95 2.17 1.09 6.83
CA THR A 95 1.06 1.07 7.79
C THR A 95 1.29 2.01 8.96
N GLY A 96 0.35 2.92 9.21
CA GLY A 96 0.41 3.86 10.33
C GLY A 96 -0.38 3.42 11.56
N GLN A 97 -1.33 2.50 11.39
CA GLN A 97 -2.23 1.99 12.44
C GLN A 97 -2.14 0.47 12.60
N GLY A 98 -1.17 -0.19 11.96
CA GLY A 98 -0.92 -1.60 12.17
C GLY A 98 -1.85 -2.54 11.40
N ASN A 99 -2.29 -2.19 10.19
CA ASN A 99 -2.87 -3.17 9.28
C ASN A 99 -1.90 -4.37 9.10
N ILE A 100 -2.40 -5.57 9.39
CA ILE A 100 -1.66 -6.84 9.43
C ILE A 100 -1.71 -7.64 8.13
N ILE A 101 -2.32 -7.09 7.07
CA ILE A 101 -2.55 -7.78 5.80
C ILE A 101 -1.31 -8.55 5.30
N GLY A 102 -1.49 -9.84 5.02
CA GLY A 102 -0.54 -10.66 4.30
C GLY A 102 -1.06 -11.05 2.92
N ASN A 103 -0.45 -12.06 2.33
CA ASN A 103 -0.88 -12.64 1.07
C ASN A 103 -0.25 -14.04 0.89
N PRO A 104 -1.00 -15.04 0.38
CA PRO A 104 -0.48 -16.38 0.19
C PRO A 104 0.42 -16.56 -1.06
N ILE A 105 0.52 -15.56 -1.94
CA ILE A 105 1.24 -15.65 -3.22
C ILE A 105 2.56 -14.86 -3.17
N GLU A 106 2.51 -13.60 -2.74
CA GLU A 106 3.70 -12.73 -2.68
C GLU A 106 4.03 -12.28 -1.25
N PRO A 107 5.33 -12.11 -0.92
CA PRO A 107 5.72 -11.57 0.38
C PRO A 107 5.25 -10.12 0.51
N VAL A 108 4.75 -9.77 1.70
CA VAL A 108 4.24 -8.42 1.99
C VAL A 108 5.09 -7.84 3.11
N ILE A 109 6.06 -7.02 2.73
CA ILE A 109 7.01 -6.33 3.61
C ILE A 109 6.28 -5.15 4.26
N LYS A 110 5.96 -5.28 5.54
CA LYS A 110 5.30 -4.22 6.31
C LYS A 110 6.33 -3.21 6.80
N LEU A 111 6.03 -1.93 6.61
CA LEU A 111 6.87 -0.84 7.10
C LEU A 111 6.05 0.22 7.82
N THR A 112 6.64 0.87 8.82
CA THR A 112 5.98 1.95 9.54
C THR A 112 6.95 3.06 9.92
N ALA A 113 6.49 4.31 9.80
CA ALA A 113 7.16 5.46 10.38
C ALA A 113 6.56 5.87 11.74
N ASN A 114 5.46 5.23 12.18
CA ASN A 114 4.81 5.56 13.44
C ASN A 114 5.55 4.85 14.59
N PRO A 115 6.23 5.59 15.50
CA PRO A 115 6.98 4.96 16.60
C PRO A 115 6.11 4.09 17.51
N ARG A 116 4.82 4.43 17.67
CA ARG A 116 3.89 3.64 18.47
C ARG A 116 3.62 2.29 17.83
N THR A 117 3.33 2.27 16.53
CA THR A 117 3.12 1.02 15.79
C THR A 117 4.39 0.18 15.75
N ALA A 118 5.55 0.81 15.57
CA ALA A 118 6.84 0.12 15.59
C ALA A 118 7.11 -0.59 16.94
N GLY A 119 6.72 0.02 18.06
CA GLY A 119 6.84 -0.58 19.38
C GLY A 119 5.75 -1.61 19.69
N ASP A 120 4.49 -1.19 19.62
CA ASP A 120 3.32 -1.97 20.05
C ASP A 120 3.05 -3.19 19.16
N MET A 121 3.46 -3.15 17.88
CA MET A 121 3.22 -4.20 16.89
C MET A 121 4.51 -4.65 16.21
N SER A 122 5.62 -4.64 16.93
CA SER A 122 6.95 -4.99 16.40
C SER A 122 7.00 -6.36 15.71
N GLU A 123 6.20 -7.33 16.14
CA GLU A 123 6.11 -8.65 15.50
C GLU A 123 5.49 -8.64 14.09
N HIS A 124 4.71 -7.61 13.76
CA HIS A 124 4.04 -7.45 12.46
C HIS A 124 4.80 -6.52 11.49
N ILE A 125 5.92 -5.92 11.92
CA ILE A 125 6.65 -4.90 11.16
C ILE A 125 8.00 -5.44 10.72
N ASP A 126 8.24 -5.46 9.41
CA ASP A 126 9.54 -5.83 8.84
C ASP A 126 10.55 -4.69 8.90
N TYR A 127 10.08 -3.45 8.72
CA TYR A 127 10.93 -2.26 8.67
C TYR A 127 10.36 -1.06 9.43
N ASP A 128 11.03 -0.69 10.53
CA ASP A 128 10.78 0.54 11.27
C ASP A 128 11.60 1.70 10.68
N CYS A 129 10.92 2.68 10.09
CA CYS A 129 11.51 3.92 9.58
C CYS A 129 11.15 5.15 10.44
N SER A 130 10.70 4.96 11.68
CA SER A 130 10.34 6.04 12.60
C SER A 130 11.50 6.97 12.95
N ALA A 131 12.74 6.53 12.76
CA ALA A 131 13.94 7.36 12.89
C ALA A 131 13.94 8.60 11.98
N ILE A 132 13.24 8.53 10.83
CA ILE A 132 13.05 9.69 9.96
C ILE A 132 12.34 10.82 10.70
N LEU A 133 11.26 10.49 11.43
CA LEU A 133 10.47 11.49 12.15
C LEU A 133 11.21 12.09 13.36
N ARG A 134 12.26 11.40 13.85
CA ARG A 134 13.13 11.89 14.93
C ARG A 134 14.33 12.68 14.41
N GLY A 135 14.54 12.75 13.09
CA GLY A 135 15.71 13.40 12.48
C GLY A 135 17.01 12.62 12.66
N GLU A 136 16.93 11.34 13.05
CA GLU A 136 18.08 10.44 13.26
C GLU A 136 18.51 9.73 11.98
N MET A 137 17.64 9.71 10.97
CA MET A 137 17.85 9.07 9.67
C MET A 137 17.25 9.92 8.56
N THR A 138 17.96 10.08 7.46
CA THR A 138 17.45 10.76 6.27
C THR A 138 16.51 9.84 5.48
N LEU A 139 15.69 10.44 4.61
CA LEU A 139 14.81 9.68 3.72
C LEU A 139 15.61 8.78 2.76
N ASP A 140 16.75 9.26 2.27
CA ASP A 140 17.62 8.50 1.35
C ASP A 140 18.23 7.29 2.06
N GLU A 141 18.76 7.46 3.28
CA GLU A 141 19.27 6.34 4.09
C GLU A 141 18.18 5.31 4.40
N SER A 142 16.96 5.78 4.69
CA SER A 142 15.83 4.87 4.91
C SER A 142 15.44 4.11 3.63
N GLY A 143 15.46 4.79 2.48
CA GLY A 143 15.24 4.17 1.17
C GLY A 143 16.26 3.07 0.88
N ASP A 144 17.54 3.33 1.12
CA ASP A 144 18.61 2.33 0.95
C ASP A 144 18.41 1.12 1.88
N ASN A 145 18.00 1.35 3.12
CA ASN A 145 17.73 0.28 4.07
C ASN A 145 16.49 -0.55 3.69
N LEU A 146 15.45 0.10 3.17
CA LEU A 146 14.25 -0.58 2.65
C LEU A 146 14.59 -1.44 1.43
N LEU A 147 15.44 -0.95 0.51
CA LEU A 147 15.91 -1.73 -0.63
C LEU A 147 16.73 -2.96 -0.19
N LYS A 148 17.58 -2.82 0.82
CA LYS A 148 18.30 -3.98 1.41
C LYS A 148 17.32 -5.00 2.00
N MET A 149 16.23 -4.55 2.63
CA MET A 149 15.20 -5.46 3.13
C MET A 149 14.51 -6.22 2.00
N LEU A 150 14.16 -5.54 0.92
CA LEU A 150 13.60 -6.16 -0.28
C LEU A 150 14.53 -7.23 -0.85
N VAL A 151 15.82 -6.91 -1.04
CA VAL A 151 16.81 -7.87 -1.54
C VAL A 151 16.89 -9.10 -0.64
N ARG A 152 16.98 -8.92 0.68
CA ARG A 152 17.00 -10.04 1.64
C ARG A 152 15.74 -10.91 1.55
N THR A 153 14.58 -10.28 1.31
CA THR A 153 13.30 -10.99 1.14
C THR A 153 13.34 -11.84 -0.13
N CYS A 154 13.81 -11.27 -1.24
CA CYS A 154 14.03 -12.01 -2.49
C CYS A 154 15.06 -13.15 -2.35
N GLU A 155 16.00 -13.03 -1.41
CA GLU A 155 16.98 -14.08 -1.07
C GLU A 155 16.42 -15.16 -0.09
N GLY A 156 15.13 -15.11 0.22
CA GLY A 156 14.44 -16.14 1.02
C GLY A 156 14.27 -15.81 2.50
N ARG A 157 14.55 -14.57 2.93
CA ARG A 157 14.11 -14.11 4.26
C ARG A 157 12.58 -14.04 4.26
N LEU A 158 11.94 -14.77 5.18
CA LEU A 158 10.51 -14.63 5.43
C LEU A 158 10.19 -13.25 6.02
N THR A 159 9.11 -12.66 5.52
CA THR A 159 8.48 -11.46 6.09
C THR A 159 7.68 -11.81 7.35
N ALA A 160 7.42 -10.81 8.20
CA ALA A 160 6.67 -10.97 9.44
C ALA A 160 5.32 -11.67 9.21
N GLN A 161 4.62 -11.31 8.14
CA GLN A 161 3.33 -11.92 7.79
C GLN A 161 3.45 -13.41 7.47
N GLU A 162 4.51 -13.81 6.76
CA GLU A 162 4.70 -15.21 6.35
C GLU A 162 4.99 -16.07 7.58
N VAL A 163 5.78 -15.54 8.52
CA VAL A 163 6.07 -16.22 9.79
C VAL A 163 4.80 -16.34 10.66
N LEU A 164 3.93 -15.33 10.64
CA LEU A 164 2.70 -15.30 11.44
C LEU A 164 1.50 -15.99 10.77
N GLY A 165 1.62 -16.38 9.49
CA GLY A 165 0.57 -17.08 8.74
C GLY A 165 -0.58 -16.19 8.28
N HIS A 166 -0.31 -14.93 7.95
CA HIS A 166 -1.30 -14.00 7.39
C HIS A 166 -1.49 -14.25 5.88
N GLU A 167 -2.61 -14.89 5.53
CA GLU A 167 -2.90 -15.34 4.15
C GLU A 167 -4.18 -14.70 3.59
N GLU A 168 -4.41 -13.41 3.87
CA GLU A 168 -5.62 -12.74 3.38
C GLU A 168 -5.58 -12.53 1.85
N PHE A 169 -6.63 -13.00 1.15
CA PHE A 169 -6.82 -12.75 -0.28
C PHE A 169 -8.32 -12.63 -0.62
N VAL A 170 -8.64 -11.93 -1.71
CA VAL A 170 -10.02 -11.70 -2.16
C VAL A 170 -10.14 -11.87 -3.67
N LEU A 171 -11.05 -12.73 -4.11
CA LEU A 171 -11.45 -12.86 -5.51
C LEU A 171 -12.72 -12.05 -5.79
N THR A 172 -12.54 -10.84 -6.31
CA THR A 172 -13.66 -9.96 -6.65
C THR A 172 -14.35 -10.44 -7.93
N LYS A 173 -15.61 -10.88 -7.80
CA LYS A 173 -16.41 -11.42 -8.93
C LYS A 173 -17.67 -10.62 -9.25
N LEU A 174 -18.34 -10.07 -8.24
CA LEU A 174 -19.69 -9.51 -8.39
C LEU A 174 -19.73 -8.00 -8.17
N TYR A 175 -19.15 -7.53 -7.07
CA TYR A 175 -19.14 -6.12 -6.70
C TYR A 175 -17.72 -5.73 -6.37
N GLU A 176 -17.18 -4.79 -7.13
CA GLU A 176 -15.90 -4.17 -6.81
C GLU A 176 -16.05 -3.37 -5.52
N SER A 177 -15.08 -3.50 -4.61
CA SER A 177 -15.05 -2.62 -3.46
C SER A 177 -14.55 -1.24 -3.89
N ALA A 178 -15.18 -0.20 -3.35
CA ALA A 178 -14.79 1.19 -3.49
C ALA A 178 -13.75 1.56 -2.41
#